data_AF-A0A7C7GJV1-F1
#
_entry.id   AF-A0A7C7GJV1-F1
#
_cell.length_a   1.000
_cell.length_b   1.000
_cell.length_c   1.000
_cell.angle_alpha   90.00
_cell.angle_beta   90.00
_cell.angle_gamma   90.00
#
_symmetry.space_group_name_H-M   'P 1'
#
loop_
_entity.id
_entity.type
_entity.pdbx_description
1 polymer ?
#
loop_
_entity_poly.entity_id
_entity_poly.type
_entity_poly.pdbx_seq_one_letter_code
_entity_poly.pdbx_strand_id
1 'polypeptide(L)'
;MNDDRRVSVVVTGLLRDPELFARSLDQFTSMRQIEEIILSTWEKEASDQSLLLSEYAHRHGLIVAAVPEPVEWSGHLLSQMVSLYVGLGRIKKENYVLKTRTDVFIEPDALANAFTNDLTLNLPQNFEQVRSPFDEKICVWGVELTSPFYIHDLFYFGRHADISRLVNMDIRYDILYEMSKEKIHIRRFLHPFINEFPIFEKFLHVEHVLGNTQEFPNEYRYYVLENLLEDEVYILILALYYRVVGHYYTNEWGPKNVFTWRDVPDQVEYFPGKTFSELLLGDREKKALMIRGDSLFDAISERSYGPCPIGDRFDAAFDYIDSLDDIRKAGLEYDFDAFIERALNIGSSAVDKLKQDFT
;
A
#
# COMPACT_ATOMS: atom_id res chain seq x y z
N MET A 1 -19.54 -21.29 0.41
CA MET A 1 -19.13 -19.93 0.01
C MET A 1 -18.76 -20.00 -1.46
N ASN A 2 -19.30 -19.10 -2.28
CA ASN A 2 -19.30 -19.26 -3.74
C ASN A 2 -17.89 -19.26 -4.32
N ASP A 3 -17.52 -20.39 -4.88
CA ASP A 3 -16.25 -20.70 -5.57
C ASP A 3 -16.20 -20.10 -6.99
N ASP A 4 -16.89 -18.96 -7.20
CA ASP A 4 -17.29 -18.44 -8.51
C ASP A 4 -16.50 -17.21 -8.98
N ARG A 5 -15.59 -16.65 -8.17
CA ARG A 5 -14.79 -15.50 -8.60
C ARG A 5 -13.85 -15.94 -9.71
N ARG A 6 -14.06 -15.37 -10.90
CA ARG A 6 -13.14 -15.50 -12.03
C ARG A 6 -12.03 -14.49 -11.86
N VAL A 7 -10.79 -14.94 -11.97
CA VAL A 7 -9.60 -14.14 -11.71
C VAL A 7 -8.72 -14.08 -12.95
N SER A 8 -8.33 -12.88 -13.31
CA SER A 8 -7.27 -12.62 -14.28
C SER A 8 -6.00 -12.23 -13.52
N VAL A 9 -4.89 -12.89 -13.81
CA VAL A 9 -3.60 -12.58 -13.19
C VAL A 9 -2.84 -11.61 -14.08
N VAL A 10 -2.51 -10.43 -13.55
CA VAL A 10 -1.68 -9.43 -14.21
C VAL A 10 -0.31 -9.42 -13.56
N VAL A 11 0.66 -9.98 -14.26
CA VAL A 11 2.07 -9.99 -13.85
C VAL A 11 2.77 -8.80 -14.49
N THR A 12 3.40 -7.96 -13.68
CA THR A 12 4.14 -6.78 -14.15
C THR A 12 5.63 -6.92 -13.86
N GLY A 13 6.48 -6.51 -14.79
CA GLY A 13 7.92 -6.36 -14.56
C GLY A 13 8.83 -7.15 -15.52
N LEU A 14 10.10 -7.24 -15.13
CA LEU A 14 11.17 -7.93 -15.86
C LEU A 14 11.29 -9.37 -15.36
N LEU A 15 11.71 -10.31 -16.21
CA LEU A 15 11.88 -11.71 -15.83
C LEU A 15 13.22 -11.92 -15.10
N ARG A 16 13.30 -11.44 -13.86
CA ARG A 16 14.53 -11.49 -13.04
C ARG A 16 14.80 -12.86 -12.41
N ASP A 17 13.74 -13.61 -12.13
CA ASP A 17 13.81 -14.94 -11.53
C ASP A 17 12.89 -15.90 -12.31
N PRO A 18 13.40 -16.50 -13.41
CA PRO A 18 12.63 -17.43 -14.23
C PRO A 18 12.10 -18.65 -13.46
N GLU A 19 12.86 -19.17 -12.51
CA GLU A 19 12.48 -20.37 -11.76
C GLU A 19 11.31 -20.08 -10.83
N LEU A 20 11.39 -18.97 -10.09
CA LEU A 20 10.30 -18.53 -9.23
C LEU A 20 9.06 -18.18 -10.05
N PHE A 21 9.22 -17.52 -11.20
CA PHE A 21 8.10 -17.21 -12.07
C PHE A 21 7.43 -18.47 -12.64
N ALA A 22 8.20 -19.46 -13.09
CA ALA A 22 7.66 -20.74 -13.55
C ALA A 22 6.86 -21.45 -12.45
N ARG A 23 7.35 -21.43 -11.20
CA ARG A 23 6.63 -21.97 -10.04
C ARG A 23 5.30 -21.25 -9.82
N SER A 24 5.27 -19.92 -9.94
CA SER A 24 4.03 -19.12 -9.88
C SER A 24 3.07 -19.50 -11.01
N LEU A 25 3.55 -19.71 -12.24
CA LEU A 25 2.72 -20.14 -13.38
C LEU A 25 2.15 -21.55 -13.20
N ASP A 26 2.95 -22.52 -12.76
CA ASP A 26 2.47 -23.88 -12.42
C ASP A 26 1.32 -23.78 -11.40
N GLN A 27 1.49 -22.97 -10.34
CA GLN A 27 0.44 -22.74 -9.35
C GLN A 27 -0.80 -22.09 -9.95
N PHE A 28 -0.66 -20.98 -10.69
CA PHE A 28 -1.81 -20.27 -11.25
C PHE A 28 -2.64 -21.16 -12.17
N THR A 29 -1.98 -21.95 -13.02
CA THR A 29 -2.67 -22.89 -13.92
C THR A 29 -3.37 -24.05 -13.21
N SER A 30 -2.99 -24.35 -11.97
CA SER A 30 -3.65 -25.37 -11.15
C SER A 30 -4.91 -24.88 -10.45
N MET A 31 -5.12 -23.55 -10.35
CA MET A 31 -6.25 -22.96 -9.65
C MET A 31 -7.44 -22.75 -10.59
N ARG A 32 -8.60 -23.31 -10.23
CA ARG A 32 -9.82 -23.25 -11.06
C ARG A 32 -10.35 -21.83 -11.27
N GLN A 33 -10.14 -20.93 -10.31
CA GLN A 33 -10.61 -19.55 -10.36
C GLN A 33 -9.86 -18.71 -11.41
N ILE A 34 -8.63 -19.10 -11.78
CA ILE A 34 -7.78 -18.34 -12.70
C ILE A 34 -8.17 -18.67 -14.14
N GLU A 35 -8.60 -17.65 -14.89
CA GLU A 35 -9.02 -17.79 -16.29
C GLU A 35 -7.93 -17.40 -17.29
N GLU A 36 -7.08 -16.44 -16.93
CA GLU A 36 -6.06 -15.90 -17.82
C GLU A 36 -4.88 -15.33 -17.03
N ILE A 37 -3.69 -15.42 -17.63
CA ILE A 37 -2.44 -14.94 -17.05
C ILE A 37 -1.78 -14.04 -18.09
N ILE A 38 -1.62 -12.76 -17.75
CA ILE A 38 -1.05 -11.75 -18.63
C ILE A 38 0.28 -11.29 -18.01
N LEU A 39 1.37 -11.44 -18.75
CA LEU A 39 2.63 -10.76 -18.45
C LEU A 39 2.67 -9.44 -19.22
N SER A 40 2.57 -8.32 -18.52
CA SER A 40 2.87 -7.01 -19.09
C SER A 40 4.33 -6.63 -18.84
N THR A 41 5.10 -6.59 -19.93
CA THR A 41 6.55 -6.33 -19.88
C THR A 41 7.00 -5.44 -21.03
N TRP A 42 8.30 -5.18 -21.15
CA TRP A 42 8.87 -4.32 -22.19
C TRP A 42 9.20 -5.09 -23.46
N GLU A 43 9.14 -4.42 -24.61
CA GLU A 43 9.50 -5.01 -25.92
C GLU A 43 10.90 -5.62 -25.93
N LYS A 44 11.88 -4.93 -25.34
CA LYS A 44 13.25 -5.43 -25.22
C LYS A 44 13.31 -6.71 -24.40
N GLU A 45 12.67 -6.71 -23.23
CA GLU A 45 12.60 -7.90 -22.35
C GLU A 45 11.94 -9.09 -23.07
N ALA A 46 10.81 -8.84 -23.75
CA ALA A 46 10.10 -9.88 -24.48
C ALA A 46 10.91 -10.44 -25.65
N SER A 47 11.70 -9.60 -26.33
CA SER A 47 12.62 -10.01 -27.39
C SER A 47 13.77 -10.85 -26.82
N ASP A 48 14.42 -10.35 -25.77
CA ASP A 48 15.58 -10.98 -25.12
C ASP A 48 15.22 -12.34 -24.51
N GLN A 49 14.00 -12.50 -24.00
CA GLN A 49 13.47 -13.73 -23.38
C GLN A 49 12.51 -14.53 -24.28
N SER A 50 12.50 -14.27 -25.60
CA SER A 50 11.47 -14.77 -26.52
C SER A 50 11.27 -16.30 -26.51
N LEU A 51 12.35 -17.08 -26.44
CA LEU A 51 12.28 -18.56 -26.36
C LEU A 51 11.58 -19.02 -25.08
N LEU A 52 11.98 -18.47 -23.94
CA LEU A 52 11.44 -18.84 -22.63
C LEU A 52 9.97 -18.40 -22.49
N LEU A 53 9.63 -17.20 -22.95
CA LEU A 53 8.25 -16.72 -22.95
C LEU A 53 7.36 -17.53 -23.89
N SER A 54 7.89 -18.02 -25.01
CA SER A 54 7.16 -18.93 -25.92
C SER A 54 6.89 -20.28 -25.25
N GLU A 55 7.84 -20.79 -24.46
CA GLU A 55 7.63 -21.99 -23.64
C GLU A 55 6.53 -21.77 -22.60
N TYR A 56 6.57 -20.66 -21.87
CA TYR A 56 5.54 -20.34 -20.89
C TYR A 56 4.17 -20.12 -21.51
N ALA A 57 4.10 -19.49 -22.69
CA ALA A 57 2.85 -19.35 -23.43
C ALA A 57 2.28 -20.72 -23.83
N HIS A 58 3.11 -21.64 -24.31
CA HIS A 58 2.68 -22.98 -24.70
C HIS A 58 2.23 -23.83 -23.52
N ARG A 59 3.00 -23.81 -22.42
CA ARG A 59 2.76 -24.67 -21.25
C ARG A 59 1.67 -24.15 -20.33
N HIS A 60 1.57 -22.82 -20.15
CA HIS A 60 0.71 -22.19 -19.15
C HIS A 60 -0.39 -21.30 -19.73
N GLY A 61 -0.45 -21.15 -21.06
CA GLY A 61 -1.36 -20.19 -21.67
C GLY A 61 -1.03 -18.73 -21.35
N LEU A 62 0.23 -18.44 -20.99
CA LEU A 62 0.69 -17.09 -20.70
C LEU A 62 0.51 -16.17 -21.92
N ILE A 63 -0.16 -15.03 -21.72
CA ILE A 63 -0.30 -13.98 -22.72
C ILE A 63 0.76 -12.90 -22.44
N VAL A 64 1.63 -12.64 -23.40
CA VAL A 64 2.65 -11.59 -23.28
C VAL A 64 2.14 -10.29 -23.92
N ALA A 65 1.99 -9.27 -23.10
CA ALA A 65 1.67 -7.90 -23.51
C ALA A 65 2.95 -7.04 -23.43
N ALA A 66 3.77 -7.14 -24.48
CA ALA A 66 4.97 -6.32 -24.62
C ALA A 66 4.63 -4.91 -25.14
N VAL A 67 5.21 -3.89 -24.52
CA VAL A 67 5.06 -2.49 -24.94
C VAL A 67 6.40 -1.75 -24.94
N PRO A 68 6.53 -0.66 -25.72
CA PRO A 68 7.73 0.18 -25.67
C PRO A 68 7.97 0.67 -24.25
N GLU A 69 9.23 0.61 -23.81
CA GLU A 69 9.60 1.21 -22.53
C GLU A 69 9.46 2.74 -22.64
N PRO A 70 8.82 3.42 -21.66
CA PRO A 70 8.76 4.88 -21.67
C PRO A 70 10.17 5.46 -21.70
N VAL A 71 10.39 6.50 -22.52
CA VAL A 71 11.65 7.27 -22.54
C VAL A 71 11.90 7.80 -21.13
N GLU A 72 13.12 7.62 -20.61
CA GLU A 72 13.53 7.95 -19.23
C GLU A 72 12.87 9.25 -18.72
N TRP A 73 11.82 9.08 -17.92
CA TRP A 73 11.27 10.12 -17.06
C TRP A 73 11.75 9.88 -15.65
N SER A 74 11.76 10.93 -14.82
CA SER A 74 12.19 10.84 -13.42
C SER A 74 11.39 9.76 -12.68
N GLY A 75 12.03 8.61 -12.45
CA GLY A 75 11.50 7.47 -11.71
C GLY A 75 10.97 6.36 -12.62
N HIS A 76 11.35 5.11 -12.30
CA HIS A 76 10.82 3.84 -12.86
C HIS A 76 9.28 3.65 -12.71
N LEU A 77 8.59 4.71 -12.32
CA LEU A 77 7.23 4.78 -11.85
C LEU A 77 6.21 4.87 -12.99
N LEU A 78 6.46 5.72 -13.99
CA LEU A 78 5.64 5.72 -15.21
C LEU A 78 5.67 4.34 -15.86
N SER A 79 6.84 3.70 -15.88
CA SER A 79 7.03 2.33 -16.34
C SER A 79 6.17 1.33 -15.54
N GLN A 80 6.16 1.39 -14.20
CA GLN A 80 5.28 0.51 -13.40
C GLN A 80 3.78 0.75 -13.64
N MET A 81 3.34 1.99 -13.82
CA MET A 81 1.93 2.31 -14.06
C MET A 81 1.48 1.95 -15.48
N VAL A 82 2.34 2.16 -16.47
CA VAL A 82 2.09 1.76 -17.87
C VAL A 82 1.97 0.24 -17.98
N SER A 83 2.87 -0.51 -17.34
CA SER A 83 2.81 -1.98 -17.32
C SER A 83 1.49 -2.47 -16.71
N LEU A 84 1.07 -1.91 -15.57
CA LEU A 84 -0.23 -2.25 -14.99
C LEU A 84 -1.39 -1.88 -15.91
N TYR A 85 -1.42 -0.65 -16.44
CA TYR A 85 -2.46 -0.16 -17.34
C TYR A 85 -2.64 -1.07 -18.56
N VAL A 86 -1.53 -1.45 -19.20
CA VAL A 86 -1.52 -2.33 -20.36
C VAL A 86 -2.05 -3.71 -19.98
N GLY A 87 -1.56 -4.29 -18.88
CA GLY A 87 -2.04 -5.58 -18.40
C GLY A 87 -3.55 -5.58 -18.13
N LEU A 88 -4.05 -4.56 -17.42
CA LEU A 88 -5.49 -4.39 -17.15
C LEU A 88 -6.33 -4.19 -18.41
N GLY A 89 -5.76 -3.62 -19.46
CA GLY A 89 -6.42 -3.43 -20.76
C GLY A 89 -6.53 -4.70 -21.60
N ARG A 90 -5.83 -5.79 -21.22
CA ARG A 90 -5.82 -7.07 -21.95
C ARG A 90 -6.72 -8.14 -21.33
N ILE A 91 -7.16 -7.93 -20.11
CA ILE A 91 -7.98 -8.88 -19.36
C ILE A 91 -9.48 -8.58 -19.48
N LYS A 92 -10.30 -9.57 -19.14
CA LYS A 92 -11.75 -9.45 -19.03
C LYS A 92 -12.13 -8.50 -17.88
N LYS A 93 -13.05 -7.57 -18.14
CA LYS A 93 -13.43 -6.51 -17.18
C LYS A 93 -14.34 -7.00 -16.06
N GLU A 94 -15.01 -8.11 -16.28
CA GLU A 94 -15.87 -8.79 -15.31
C GLU A 94 -15.07 -9.61 -14.28
N ASN A 95 -13.80 -9.89 -14.57
CA ASN A 95 -12.96 -10.67 -13.69
C ASN A 95 -12.43 -9.81 -12.53
N TYR A 96 -12.11 -10.49 -11.43
CA TYR A 96 -11.22 -9.95 -10.42
C TYR A 96 -9.78 -9.97 -10.94
N VAL A 97 -8.94 -9.12 -10.38
CA VAL A 97 -7.55 -8.99 -10.79
C VAL A 97 -6.65 -9.34 -9.63
N LEU A 98 -5.77 -10.32 -9.85
CA LEU A 98 -4.58 -10.48 -9.03
C LEU A 98 -3.42 -9.78 -9.75
N LYS A 99 -2.97 -8.64 -9.24
CA LYS A 99 -1.72 -8.03 -9.70
C LYS A 99 -0.57 -8.67 -8.93
N THR A 100 0.49 -9.08 -9.61
CA THR A 100 1.74 -9.55 -8.98
C THR A 100 2.97 -9.18 -9.81
N ARG A 101 4.15 -9.65 -9.39
CA ARG A 101 5.43 -9.51 -10.07
C ARG A 101 5.99 -10.88 -10.47
N THR A 102 6.90 -10.88 -11.42
CA THR A 102 7.63 -12.08 -11.88
C THR A 102 8.53 -12.67 -10.81
N ASP A 103 9.04 -11.84 -9.88
CA ASP A 103 9.94 -12.24 -8.80
C ASP A 103 9.22 -12.50 -7.47
N VAL A 104 7.90 -12.69 -7.49
CA VAL A 104 7.11 -12.96 -6.29
C VAL A 104 6.33 -14.26 -6.46
N PHE A 105 6.44 -15.15 -5.48
CA PHE A 105 5.61 -16.35 -5.37
C PHE A 105 4.66 -16.21 -4.19
N ILE A 106 3.36 -16.19 -4.43
CA ILE A 106 2.33 -16.11 -3.38
C ILE A 106 1.89 -17.53 -3.04
N GLU A 107 1.79 -17.88 -1.76
CA GLU A 107 1.43 -19.24 -1.34
C GLU A 107 -0.03 -19.60 -1.74
N PRO A 108 -0.32 -20.87 -2.10
CA PRO A 108 -1.65 -21.29 -2.56
C PRO A 108 -2.77 -20.96 -1.56
N ASP A 109 -2.52 -21.21 -0.27
CA ASP A 109 -3.51 -20.95 0.78
C ASP A 109 -3.82 -19.46 0.93
N ALA A 110 -2.83 -18.59 0.68
CA ALA A 110 -3.01 -17.16 0.73
C ALA A 110 -3.87 -16.64 -0.44
N LEU A 111 -3.68 -17.20 -1.64
CA LEU A 111 -4.54 -16.92 -2.79
C LEU A 111 -5.96 -17.43 -2.55
N ALA A 112 -6.11 -18.65 -2.04
CA ALA A 112 -7.41 -19.22 -1.73
C ALA A 112 -8.19 -18.36 -0.71
N ASN A 113 -7.50 -17.84 0.31
CA ASN A 113 -8.08 -16.92 1.27
C ASN A 113 -8.51 -15.61 0.58
N ALA A 114 -7.59 -14.94 -0.12
CA ALA A 114 -7.88 -13.66 -0.79
C ALA A 114 -9.04 -13.78 -1.80
N PHE A 115 -9.12 -14.89 -2.56
CA PHE A 115 -10.17 -15.11 -3.54
C PHE A 115 -11.54 -15.37 -2.92
N THR A 116 -11.61 -15.79 -1.65
CA THR A 116 -12.87 -16.11 -0.96
C THR A 116 -13.27 -15.07 0.09
N ASN A 117 -12.38 -14.14 0.45
CA ASN A 117 -12.67 -13.06 1.38
C ASN A 117 -13.88 -12.22 0.98
N ASP A 118 -14.65 -11.79 1.98
CA ASP A 118 -15.65 -10.75 1.80
C ASP A 118 -14.95 -9.40 1.60
N LEU A 119 -15.19 -8.79 0.45
CA LEU A 119 -14.61 -7.49 0.07
C LEU A 119 -15.67 -6.38 0.12
N THR A 120 -16.82 -6.62 0.75
CA THR A 120 -17.88 -5.62 0.86
C THR A 120 -17.39 -4.39 1.62
N LEU A 121 -17.67 -3.20 1.07
CA LEU A 121 -17.46 -1.94 1.76
C LEU A 121 -18.59 -1.70 2.78
N ASN A 122 -18.23 -1.60 4.06
CA ASN A 122 -19.14 -1.21 5.13
C ASN A 122 -18.76 0.18 5.62
N LEU A 123 -19.28 1.20 4.94
CA LEU A 123 -18.96 2.60 5.24
C LEU A 123 -19.92 3.17 6.31
N PRO A 124 -19.41 3.91 7.31
CA PRO A 124 -20.25 4.55 8.31
C PRO A 124 -20.99 5.78 7.74
N GLN A 125 -21.99 6.28 8.48
CA GLN A 125 -22.88 7.34 8.02
C GLN A 125 -22.13 8.64 7.62
N ASN A 126 -21.07 8.99 8.35
CA ASN A 126 -20.27 10.18 8.05
C ASN A 126 -19.46 10.09 6.73
N PHE A 127 -19.44 8.92 6.06
CA PHE A 127 -18.90 8.74 4.71
C PHE A 127 -19.96 8.92 3.61
N GLU A 128 -21.24 9.15 3.91
CA GLU A 128 -22.30 9.26 2.90
C GLU A 128 -22.00 10.31 1.81
N GLN A 129 -21.29 11.37 2.17
CA GLN A 129 -20.91 12.44 1.24
C GLN A 129 -19.60 12.17 0.49
N VAL A 130 -18.84 11.15 0.88
CA VAL A 130 -17.61 10.74 0.21
C VAL A 130 -17.97 10.08 -1.12
N ARG A 131 -17.40 10.57 -2.21
CA ARG A 131 -17.49 9.85 -3.47
C ARG A 131 -16.56 8.64 -3.42
N SER A 132 -17.12 7.50 -2.98
CA SER A 132 -16.39 6.25 -2.83
C SER A 132 -15.53 5.96 -4.06
N PRO A 133 -14.19 5.87 -3.93
CA PRO A 133 -13.34 5.55 -5.05
C PRO A 133 -13.51 4.09 -5.45
N PHE A 134 -13.90 3.19 -4.55
CA PHE A 134 -14.03 1.78 -4.86
C PHE A 134 -15.46 1.28 -4.67
N ASP A 135 -15.78 0.18 -5.34
CA ASP A 135 -17.04 -0.54 -5.13
C ASP A 135 -16.84 -1.69 -4.12
N GLU A 136 -15.63 -2.27 -4.06
CA GLU A 136 -15.21 -3.30 -3.11
C GLU A 136 -13.85 -2.94 -2.46
N LYS A 137 -13.55 -3.55 -1.31
CA LYS A 137 -12.22 -3.51 -0.70
C LYS A 137 -11.18 -4.08 -1.65
N ILE A 138 -9.98 -3.50 -1.61
CA ILE A 138 -8.81 -4.07 -2.28
C ILE A 138 -7.96 -4.81 -1.25
N CYS A 139 -7.70 -6.08 -1.49
CA CYS A 139 -6.78 -6.87 -0.70
C CYS A 139 -5.34 -6.51 -1.09
N VAL A 140 -4.61 -5.86 -0.19
CA VAL A 140 -3.24 -5.37 -0.41
C VAL A 140 -2.29 -6.09 0.51
N TRP A 141 -1.03 -6.20 0.11
CA TRP A 141 0.00 -6.73 0.99
C TRP A 141 0.84 -5.59 1.60
N GLY A 142 0.92 -5.55 2.93
CA GLY A 142 1.82 -4.65 3.66
C GLY A 142 1.38 -3.19 3.64
N VAL A 143 0.53 -2.83 4.59
CA VAL A 143 0.14 -1.44 4.87
C VAL A 143 1.09 -0.86 5.93
N GLU A 144 1.70 0.29 5.66
CA GLU A 144 2.60 0.95 6.63
C GLU A 144 1.79 1.79 7.63
N LEU A 145 2.15 1.71 8.91
CA LEU A 145 1.37 2.33 10.00
C LEU A 145 1.64 3.82 10.21
N THR A 146 2.80 4.32 9.81
CA THR A 146 3.29 5.67 10.14
C THR A 146 3.35 6.62 8.95
N SER A 147 3.24 6.10 7.73
CA SER A 147 3.27 6.85 6.48
C SER A 147 1.97 6.60 5.71
N PRO A 148 0.98 7.50 5.82
CA PRO A 148 -0.29 7.40 5.12
C PRO A 148 -0.16 6.97 3.65
N PHE A 149 -0.89 5.92 3.32
CA PHE A 149 -0.98 5.28 2.00
C PHE A 149 0.32 4.70 1.46
N TYR A 150 1.39 4.63 2.25
CA TYR A 150 2.46 3.69 1.94
C TYR A 150 1.88 2.30 2.04
N ILE A 151 1.59 1.71 0.88
CA ILE A 151 1.15 0.33 0.74
C ILE A 151 2.07 -0.35 -0.26
N HIS A 152 2.64 -1.48 0.13
CA HIS A 152 3.63 -2.12 -0.71
C HIS A 152 2.97 -2.74 -1.94
N ASP A 153 3.58 -2.51 -3.11
CA ASP A 153 2.94 -2.84 -4.38
C ASP A 153 3.26 -4.25 -4.90
N LEU A 154 3.83 -5.16 -4.09
CA LEU A 154 4.28 -6.48 -4.57
C LEU A 154 3.15 -7.21 -5.28
N PHE A 155 2.01 -7.31 -4.61
CA PHE A 155 0.79 -7.89 -5.12
C PHE A 155 -0.42 -7.34 -4.39
N TYR A 156 -1.55 -7.38 -5.08
CA TYR A 156 -2.86 -7.02 -4.54
C TYR A 156 -3.96 -7.65 -5.39
N PHE A 157 -5.13 -7.82 -4.77
CA PHE A 157 -6.29 -8.47 -5.35
C PHE A 157 -7.55 -7.63 -5.17
N GLY A 158 -8.34 -7.50 -6.23
CA GLY A 158 -9.59 -6.75 -6.16
C GLY A 158 -10.35 -6.77 -7.48
N ARG A 159 -11.51 -6.14 -7.52
CA ARG A 159 -12.33 -6.04 -8.73
C ARG A 159 -11.59 -5.24 -9.81
N HIS A 160 -11.69 -5.63 -11.08
CA HIS A 160 -11.04 -4.92 -12.21
C HIS A 160 -11.27 -3.41 -12.18
N ALA A 161 -12.53 -2.99 -11.97
CA ALA A 161 -12.90 -1.58 -11.94
C ALA A 161 -12.18 -0.80 -10.83
N ASP A 162 -11.98 -1.41 -9.65
CA ASP A 162 -11.32 -0.79 -8.50
C ASP A 162 -9.80 -0.77 -8.68
N ILE A 163 -9.20 -1.87 -9.12
CA ILE A 163 -7.78 -1.93 -9.43
C ILE A 163 -7.40 -0.95 -10.55
N SER A 164 -8.27 -0.75 -11.53
CA SER A 164 -8.05 0.23 -12.60
C SER A 164 -7.94 1.66 -12.08
N ARG A 165 -8.58 1.99 -10.95
CA ARG A 165 -8.51 3.33 -10.33
C ARG A 165 -7.17 3.57 -9.62
N LEU A 166 -6.39 2.52 -9.35
CA LEU A 166 -5.01 2.63 -8.86
C LEU A 166 -4.01 3.02 -9.97
N VAL A 167 -4.39 2.94 -11.24
CA VAL A 167 -3.53 3.42 -12.33
C VAL A 167 -3.52 4.94 -12.34
N ASN A 168 -2.38 5.52 -11.97
CA ASN A 168 -2.21 6.97 -11.91
C ASN A 168 -0.93 7.41 -12.63
N MET A 169 -1.07 8.31 -13.62
CA MET A 169 0.04 8.94 -14.36
C MET A 169 0.21 10.43 -14.02
N ASP A 170 -0.46 10.91 -12.97
CA ASP A 170 -0.37 12.30 -12.51
C ASP A 170 1.05 12.63 -12.05
N ILE A 171 1.66 13.62 -12.70
CA ILE A 171 3.02 14.10 -12.45
C ILE A 171 3.11 15.08 -11.29
N ARG A 172 1.98 15.50 -10.71
CA ARG A 172 1.99 16.46 -9.59
C ARG A 172 2.82 15.95 -8.41
N TYR A 173 2.84 14.63 -8.20
CA TYR A 173 3.65 13.98 -7.16
C TYR A 173 5.16 14.14 -7.37
N ASP A 174 5.59 14.43 -8.59
CA ASP A 174 6.99 14.59 -8.97
C ASP A 174 7.42 16.06 -9.02
N ILE A 175 6.46 16.99 -9.09
CA ILE A 175 6.71 18.41 -9.32
C ILE A 175 6.34 19.28 -8.11
N LEU A 176 5.25 18.94 -7.40
CA LEU A 176 4.68 19.79 -6.35
C LEU A 176 5.14 19.42 -4.94
N TYR A 177 5.57 18.17 -4.71
CA TYR A 177 5.94 17.69 -3.38
C TYR A 177 7.36 17.14 -3.37
N GLU A 178 8.08 17.46 -2.31
CA GLU A 178 9.35 16.82 -1.98
C GLU A 178 9.04 15.53 -1.21
N MET A 179 9.10 14.41 -1.92
CA MET A 179 8.83 13.08 -1.38
C MET A 179 10.05 12.18 -1.46
N SER A 180 10.12 11.22 -0.56
CA SER A 180 11.12 10.18 -0.55
C SER A 180 11.02 9.28 -1.80
N LYS A 181 11.96 8.34 -1.93
CA LYS A 181 11.89 7.29 -2.97
C LYS A 181 10.65 6.38 -2.82
N GLU A 182 10.05 6.38 -1.63
CA GLU A 182 8.87 5.57 -1.30
C GLU A 182 7.58 6.14 -1.91
N LYS A 183 7.62 7.33 -2.52
CA LYS A 183 6.47 7.95 -3.22
C LYS A 183 5.76 7.03 -4.22
N ILE A 184 6.47 6.05 -4.77
CA ILE A 184 5.91 5.03 -5.67
C ILE A 184 4.84 4.16 -4.99
N HIS A 185 5.07 3.82 -3.72
CA HIS A 185 4.16 3.04 -2.87
C HIS A 185 3.02 3.90 -2.32
N ILE A 186 3.15 5.22 -2.32
CA ILE A 186 2.14 6.13 -1.76
C ILE A 186 1.15 6.58 -2.83
N ARG A 187 1.65 7.14 -3.94
CA ARG A 187 0.79 7.87 -4.89
C ARG A 187 -0.29 7.00 -5.52
N ARG A 188 -0.02 5.71 -5.72
CA ARG A 188 -0.96 4.76 -6.33
C ARG A 188 -2.21 4.60 -5.47
N PHE A 189 -2.00 4.46 -4.17
CA PHE A 189 -3.06 4.14 -3.22
C PHE A 189 -3.69 5.39 -2.62
N LEU A 190 -2.98 6.52 -2.60
CA LEU A 190 -3.52 7.81 -2.19
C LEU A 190 -4.34 8.50 -3.28
N HIS A 191 -3.94 8.41 -4.54
CA HIS A 191 -4.57 9.20 -5.62
C HIS A 191 -6.10 9.08 -5.72
N PRO A 192 -6.72 7.90 -5.50
CA PRO A 192 -8.19 7.81 -5.48
C PRO A 192 -8.86 8.63 -4.38
N PHE A 193 -8.15 8.96 -3.30
CA PHE A 193 -8.67 9.63 -2.11
C PHE A 193 -8.30 11.11 -2.03
N ILE A 194 -7.27 11.56 -2.75
CA ILE A 194 -6.65 12.88 -2.55
C ILE A 194 -7.64 14.05 -2.71
N ASN A 195 -8.65 13.91 -3.58
CA ASN A 195 -9.66 14.95 -3.80
C ASN A 195 -10.79 14.93 -2.75
N GLU A 196 -11.06 13.78 -2.14
CA GLU A 196 -12.10 13.64 -1.11
C GLU A 196 -11.54 13.99 0.29
N PHE A 197 -10.24 13.80 0.51
CA PHE A 197 -9.59 14.00 1.81
C PHE A 197 -8.37 14.93 1.68
N PRO A 198 -8.57 16.26 1.66
CA PRO A 198 -7.50 17.24 1.45
C PRO A 198 -6.36 17.17 2.46
N ILE A 199 -6.65 16.74 3.70
CA ILE A 199 -5.66 16.52 4.76
C ILE A 199 -4.53 15.56 4.34
N PHE A 200 -4.81 14.56 3.49
CA PHE A 200 -3.76 13.66 3.02
C PHE A 200 -2.82 14.31 2.00
N GLU A 201 -3.31 15.27 1.20
CA GLU A 201 -2.43 16.07 0.33
C GLU A 201 -1.43 16.86 1.17
N LYS A 202 -1.84 17.35 2.34
CA LYS A 202 -0.96 18.10 3.25
C LYS A 202 0.19 17.25 3.79
N PHE A 203 -0.05 15.98 4.08
CA PHE A 203 1.00 15.05 4.51
C PHE A 203 2.11 14.89 3.45
N LEU A 204 1.80 15.01 2.16
CA LEU A 204 2.80 14.87 1.09
C LEU A 204 3.94 15.89 1.17
N HIS A 205 3.71 17.05 1.80
CA HIS A 205 4.76 18.06 2.00
C HIS A 205 5.80 17.66 3.06
N VAL A 206 5.50 16.68 3.91
CA VAL A 206 6.35 16.24 5.01
C VAL A 206 6.67 14.75 4.95
N GLU A 207 6.17 14.04 3.93
CA GLU A 207 6.38 12.60 3.79
C GLU A 207 7.86 12.23 3.82
N HIS A 208 8.73 13.01 3.16
CA HIS A 208 10.17 12.75 3.13
C HIS A 208 10.83 12.77 4.53
N VAL A 209 10.25 13.48 5.50
CA VAL A 209 10.76 13.55 6.88
C VAL A 209 10.65 12.17 7.58
N LEU A 210 9.61 11.40 7.28
CA LEU A 210 9.44 10.02 7.78
C LEU A 210 9.92 8.95 6.78
N GLY A 211 9.78 9.23 5.49
CA GLY A 211 9.95 8.30 4.38
C GLY A 211 11.40 8.11 3.91
N ASN A 212 12.34 8.98 4.30
CA ASN A 212 13.76 8.88 3.92
C ASN A 212 14.54 7.78 4.69
N THR A 213 13.93 6.62 4.88
CA THR A 213 14.48 5.48 5.62
C THR A 213 15.65 4.80 4.89
N GLN A 214 15.82 5.08 3.59
CA GLN A 214 17.00 4.66 2.83
C GLN A 214 18.20 5.59 3.05
N GLU A 215 17.95 6.87 3.32
CA GLU A 215 18.99 7.89 3.49
C GLU A 215 19.47 7.97 4.94
N PHE A 216 18.55 7.79 5.89
CA PHE A 216 18.82 7.92 7.31
C PHE A 216 18.72 6.58 8.06
N PRO A 217 19.47 6.40 9.16
CA PRO A 217 19.39 5.21 10.00
C PRO A 217 18.09 5.20 10.84
N ASN A 218 17.81 4.10 11.53
CA ASN A 218 16.56 3.95 12.30
C ASN A 218 16.42 4.98 13.42
N GLU A 219 17.52 5.40 14.03
CA GLU A 219 17.55 6.40 15.09
C GLU A 219 16.94 7.73 14.65
N TYR A 220 17.18 8.14 13.40
CA TYR A 220 16.53 9.30 12.80
C TYR A 220 15.02 9.12 12.73
N ARG A 221 14.58 8.02 12.10
CA ARG A 221 13.16 7.73 11.88
C ARG A 221 12.40 7.72 13.21
N TYR A 222 12.94 7.02 14.21
CA TYR A 222 12.26 6.91 15.50
C TYR A 222 12.30 8.19 16.31
N TYR A 223 13.36 9.00 16.19
CA TYR A 223 13.34 10.35 16.76
C TYR A 223 12.24 11.21 16.14
N VAL A 224 12.13 11.20 14.81
CA VAL A 224 11.07 11.94 14.09
C VAL A 224 9.70 11.44 14.52
N LEU A 225 9.48 10.12 14.49
CA LEU A 225 8.20 9.50 14.83
C LEU A 225 7.77 9.81 16.27
N GLU A 226 8.67 9.72 17.25
CA GLU A 226 8.39 10.07 18.64
C GLU A 226 7.89 11.51 18.77
N ASN A 227 8.55 12.47 18.10
CA ASN A 227 8.15 13.87 18.16
C ASN A 227 6.85 14.14 17.39
N LEU A 228 6.62 13.46 16.26
CA LEU A 228 5.38 13.62 15.50
C LEU A 228 4.18 13.02 16.24
N LEU A 229 4.34 11.92 16.99
CA LEU A 229 3.27 11.34 17.82
C LEU A 229 2.85 12.25 18.98
N GLU A 230 3.64 13.28 19.30
CA GLU A 230 3.26 14.34 20.23
C GLU A 230 2.45 15.48 19.55
N ASP A 231 2.34 15.51 18.23
CA ASP A 231 1.61 16.52 17.47
C ASP A 231 0.18 16.03 17.13
N GLU A 232 -0.83 16.82 17.54
CA GLU A 232 -2.24 16.47 17.35
C GLU A 232 -2.65 16.36 15.88
N VAL A 233 -2.05 17.16 14.99
CA VAL A 233 -2.36 17.13 13.55
C VAL A 233 -1.86 15.83 12.94
N TYR A 234 -0.66 15.37 13.33
CA TYR A 234 -0.14 14.09 12.86
C TYR A 234 -0.96 12.90 13.38
N ILE A 235 -1.36 12.92 14.66
CA ILE A 235 -2.26 11.90 15.21
C ILE A 235 -3.59 11.88 14.44
N LEU A 236 -4.17 13.05 14.14
CA LEU A 236 -5.40 13.14 13.35
C LEU A 236 -5.23 12.59 11.93
N ILE A 237 -4.11 12.89 11.26
CA ILE A 237 -3.78 12.34 9.94
C ILE A 237 -3.75 10.80 9.99
N LEU A 238 -3.05 10.22 10.97
CA LEU A 238 -2.95 8.77 11.12
C LEU A 238 -4.29 8.13 11.50
N ALA A 239 -5.06 8.75 12.40
CA ALA A 239 -6.37 8.25 12.80
C ALA A 239 -7.33 8.20 11.59
N LEU A 240 -7.37 9.27 10.80
CA LEU A 240 -8.17 9.31 9.58
C LEU A 240 -7.67 8.29 8.55
N TYR A 241 -6.35 8.17 8.38
CA TYR A 241 -5.73 7.18 7.52
C TYR A 241 -6.16 5.76 7.90
N TYR A 242 -6.11 5.38 9.18
CA TYR A 242 -6.53 4.07 9.65
C TYR A 242 -8.02 3.79 9.40
N ARG A 243 -8.88 4.80 9.59
CA ARG A 243 -10.32 4.69 9.24
C ARG A 243 -10.50 4.45 7.75
N VAL A 244 -9.89 5.28 6.91
CA VAL A 244 -10.00 5.14 5.45
C VAL A 244 -9.44 3.79 5.00
N VAL A 245 -8.27 3.39 5.48
CA VAL A 245 -7.69 2.10 5.11
C VAL A 245 -8.52 0.93 5.58
N GLY A 246 -8.97 0.92 6.84
CA GLY A 246 -9.79 -0.17 7.38
C GLY A 246 -11.13 -0.36 6.64
N HIS A 247 -11.64 0.70 6.00
CA HIS A 247 -12.85 0.63 5.20
C HIS A 247 -12.61 0.21 3.74
N TYR A 248 -11.52 0.64 3.11
CA TYR A 248 -11.29 0.48 1.67
C TYR A 248 -10.27 -0.59 1.29
N TYR A 249 -9.48 -1.05 2.25
CA TYR A 249 -8.46 -2.06 2.05
C TYR A 249 -8.61 -3.18 3.07
N THR A 250 -8.00 -4.31 2.77
CA THR A 250 -7.80 -5.44 3.67
C THR A 250 -6.41 -6.02 3.44
N ASN A 251 -5.80 -6.56 4.48
CA ASN A 251 -4.54 -7.29 4.43
C ASN A 251 -4.73 -8.74 4.93
N GLU A 252 -5.95 -9.26 4.84
CA GLU A 252 -6.31 -10.62 5.20
C GLU A 252 -5.90 -11.61 4.12
N TRP A 253 -4.61 -11.93 4.06
CA TRP A 253 -4.09 -13.01 3.21
C TRP A 253 -4.14 -14.38 3.89
N GLY A 254 -4.64 -14.48 5.12
CA GLY A 254 -4.79 -15.73 5.86
C GLY A 254 -3.49 -16.20 6.53
N PRO A 255 -2.93 -17.39 6.20
CA PRO A 255 -1.83 -18.02 6.95
C PRO A 255 -0.57 -17.17 7.16
N LYS A 256 0.32 -17.64 8.05
CA LYS A 256 1.59 -16.94 8.37
C LYS A 256 2.53 -16.76 7.19
N ASN A 257 2.59 -17.74 6.31
CA ASN A 257 3.44 -17.69 5.13
C ASN A 257 2.58 -17.25 3.96
N VAL A 258 2.67 -15.97 3.60
CA VAL A 258 1.86 -15.39 2.51
C VAL A 258 2.58 -15.50 1.17
N PHE A 259 3.88 -15.26 1.13
CA PHE A 259 4.65 -15.23 -0.12
C PHE A 259 6.15 -15.43 0.12
N THR A 260 6.87 -15.72 -0.97
CA THR A 260 8.33 -15.76 -1.05
C THR A 260 8.81 -14.62 -1.96
N TRP A 261 9.80 -13.86 -1.50
CA TRP A 261 10.53 -12.84 -2.25
C TRP A 261 11.97 -12.72 -1.72
N ARG A 262 12.90 -12.19 -2.52
CA ARG A 262 14.31 -12.02 -2.12
C ARG A 262 14.51 -11.07 -0.93
N ASP A 263 13.72 -10.00 -0.87
CA ASP A 263 13.91 -8.89 0.07
C ASP A 263 12.64 -8.70 0.94
N VAL A 264 12.05 -9.79 1.45
CA VAL A 264 10.78 -9.74 2.24
C VAL A 264 10.87 -8.66 3.32
N PRO A 265 10.04 -7.59 3.23
CA PRO A 265 10.00 -6.55 4.26
C PRO A 265 9.52 -7.13 5.58
N ASP A 266 10.14 -6.69 6.67
CA ASP A 266 9.68 -7.04 8.01
C ASP A 266 8.24 -6.59 8.24
N GLN A 267 7.46 -7.46 8.86
CA GLN A 267 6.10 -7.14 9.28
C GLN A 267 6.01 -6.99 10.80
N VAL A 268 4.98 -6.26 11.23
CA VAL A 268 4.54 -6.22 12.62
C VAL A 268 3.17 -6.89 12.72
N GLU A 269 2.95 -7.59 13.84
CA GLU A 269 1.64 -8.15 14.17
C GLU A 269 1.02 -7.33 15.30
N TYR A 270 -0.29 -7.09 15.19
CA TYR A 270 -1.11 -6.59 16.28
C TYR A 270 -1.83 -7.77 16.95
N PHE A 271 -1.84 -7.76 18.28
CA PHE A 271 -2.57 -8.72 19.09
C PHE A 271 -3.46 -7.98 20.09
N PRO A 272 -4.61 -8.55 20.48
CA PRO A 272 -5.51 -7.91 21.45
C PRO A 272 -4.77 -7.49 22.73
N GLY A 273 -5.02 -6.26 23.17
CA GLY A 273 -4.39 -5.68 24.35
C GLY A 273 -3.01 -5.05 24.12
N LYS A 274 -2.39 -5.21 22.94
CA LYS A 274 -1.17 -4.44 22.57
C LYS A 274 -1.51 -2.94 22.54
N THR A 275 -0.63 -2.12 23.10
CA THR A 275 -0.78 -0.66 23.12
C THR A 275 -0.27 -0.04 21.81
N PHE A 276 -0.72 1.18 21.49
CA PHE A 276 -0.14 1.96 20.37
C PHE A 276 1.36 2.25 20.58
N SER A 277 1.80 2.47 21.82
CA SER A 277 3.21 2.68 22.14
C SER A 277 4.06 1.47 21.79
N GLU A 278 3.62 0.27 22.18
CA GLU A 278 4.33 -0.98 21.84
C GLU A 278 4.30 -1.25 20.33
N LEU A 279 3.21 -0.92 19.65
CA LEU A 279 3.09 -1.16 18.20
C LEU A 279 3.94 -0.19 17.36
N LEU A 280 3.91 1.10 17.68
CA LEU A 280 4.54 2.14 16.87
C LEU A 280 6.00 2.40 17.25
N LEU A 281 6.39 2.12 18.49
CA LEU A 281 7.74 2.44 19.01
C LEU A 281 8.52 1.22 19.51
N GLY A 282 7.91 0.03 19.55
CA GLY A 282 8.51 -1.18 20.11
C GLY A 282 9.55 -1.85 19.21
N ASP A 283 9.40 -1.76 17.89
CA ASP A 283 10.23 -2.46 16.89
C ASP A 283 11.28 -1.52 16.26
N ARG A 284 12.13 -0.89 17.09
CA ARG A 284 13.05 0.19 16.68
C ARG A 284 14.07 -0.18 15.60
N GLU A 285 14.31 -1.47 15.40
CA GLU A 285 15.17 -2.02 14.36
C GLU A 285 14.54 -1.99 12.96
N LYS A 286 13.22 -1.78 12.86
CA LYS A 286 12.49 -1.79 11.58
C LYS A 286 12.46 -0.42 10.92
N LYS A 287 12.77 -0.41 9.62
CA LYS A 287 12.68 0.79 8.76
C LYS A 287 11.25 1.15 8.35
N ALA A 288 10.34 0.19 8.41
CA ALA A 288 8.93 0.38 8.12
C ALA A 288 8.10 -0.56 9.01
N LEU A 289 6.92 -0.12 9.40
CA LEU A 289 5.99 -0.88 10.22
C LEU A 289 4.86 -1.39 9.33
N MET A 290 5.15 -2.43 8.53
CA MET A 290 4.14 -3.08 7.69
C MET A 290 3.25 -3.96 8.55
N ILE A 291 2.01 -3.55 8.79
CA ILE A 291 1.07 -4.37 9.56
C ILE A 291 0.71 -5.63 8.77
N ARG A 292 0.41 -6.69 9.51
CA ARG A 292 -0.10 -7.94 8.98
C ARG A 292 -1.52 -8.19 9.48
N GLY A 293 -2.41 -8.54 8.56
CA GLY A 293 -3.83 -8.75 8.84
C GLY A 293 -4.57 -7.45 9.15
N ASP A 294 -5.87 -7.59 9.39
CA ASP A 294 -6.81 -6.50 9.68
C ASP A 294 -7.04 -6.31 11.18
N SER A 295 -6.44 -7.15 12.04
CA SER A 295 -6.68 -7.15 13.49
C SER A 295 -6.47 -5.78 14.14
N LEU A 296 -5.56 -4.96 13.62
CA LEU A 296 -5.40 -3.58 14.08
C LEU A 296 -6.60 -2.71 13.71
N PHE A 297 -7.09 -2.77 12.47
CA PHE A 297 -8.20 -1.95 11.99
C PHE A 297 -9.52 -2.35 12.69
N ASP A 298 -9.69 -3.65 12.97
CA ASP A 298 -10.78 -4.15 13.81
C ASP A 298 -10.67 -3.59 15.23
N ALA A 299 -9.49 -3.69 15.85
CA ALA A 299 -9.27 -3.16 17.20
C ALA A 299 -9.43 -1.64 17.29
N ILE A 300 -9.08 -0.90 16.24
CA ILE A 300 -9.34 0.54 16.14
C ILE A 300 -10.84 0.79 16.06
N SER A 301 -11.57 0.00 15.27
CA SER A 301 -13.02 0.15 15.14
C SER A 301 -13.75 -0.16 16.44
N GLU A 302 -13.27 -1.15 17.19
CA GLU A 302 -13.84 -1.59 18.47
C GLU A 302 -13.26 -0.86 19.69
N ARG A 303 -12.25 0.00 19.52
CA ARG A 303 -11.48 0.65 20.60
C ARG A 303 -10.94 -0.36 21.63
N SER A 304 -10.40 -1.48 21.14
CA SER A 304 -10.00 -2.63 21.96
C SER A 304 -8.48 -2.75 22.17
N TYR A 305 -7.72 -1.68 21.94
CA TYR A 305 -6.28 -1.64 22.17
C TYR A 305 -5.91 -1.33 23.62
N GLY A 306 -4.68 -1.69 24.01
CA GLY A 306 -4.19 -1.44 25.35
C GLY A 306 -4.08 0.07 25.64
N PRO A 307 -4.42 0.53 26.86
CA PRO A 307 -4.37 1.94 27.21
C PRO A 307 -2.92 2.43 27.27
N CYS A 308 -2.64 3.58 26.65
CA CYS A 308 -1.38 4.29 26.77
C CYS A 308 -1.55 5.76 26.36
N PRO A 309 -0.61 6.66 26.70
CA PRO A 309 -0.74 8.09 26.37
C PRO A 309 -0.87 8.39 24.87
N ILE A 310 -0.23 7.59 24.00
CA ILE A 310 -0.40 7.71 22.54
C ILE A 310 -1.82 7.25 22.15
N GLY A 311 -2.30 6.16 22.75
CA GLY A 311 -3.66 5.67 22.56
C GLY A 311 -4.72 6.69 22.95
N ASP A 312 -4.53 7.40 24.07
CA ASP A 312 -5.46 8.45 24.51
C ASP A 312 -5.59 9.59 23.48
N ARG A 313 -4.50 9.92 22.76
CA ARG A 313 -4.51 10.91 21.67
C ARG A 313 -5.23 10.40 20.44
N PHE A 314 -5.00 9.14 20.08
CA PHE A 314 -5.76 8.47 19.02
C PHE A 314 -7.26 8.42 19.36
N ASP A 315 -7.59 8.13 20.61
CA ASP A 315 -8.98 8.12 21.07
C ASP A 315 -9.66 9.47 20.86
N ALA A 316 -9.00 10.55 21.28
CA ALA A 316 -9.49 11.90 21.05
C ALA A 316 -9.65 12.23 19.55
N ALA A 317 -8.71 11.83 18.70
CA ALA A 317 -8.78 12.06 17.27
C ALA A 317 -9.90 11.26 16.60
N PHE A 318 -10.09 9.99 16.97
CA PHE A 318 -11.20 9.18 16.47
C PHE A 318 -12.54 9.70 16.96
N ASP A 319 -12.67 10.14 18.22
CA ASP A 319 -13.90 10.75 18.74
C ASP A 319 -14.26 12.02 17.96
N TYR A 320 -13.27 12.84 17.64
CA TYR A 320 -13.44 13.98 16.75
C TYR A 320 -13.93 13.54 15.35
N ILE A 321 -13.25 12.57 14.70
CA ILE A 321 -13.63 12.07 13.36
C ILE A 321 -15.06 11.49 13.36
N ASP A 322 -15.39 10.70 14.37
CA ASP A 322 -16.68 10.02 14.50
C ASP A 322 -17.81 11.03 14.80
N SER A 323 -17.49 12.21 15.35
CA SER A 323 -18.44 13.30 15.60
C SER A 323 -18.80 14.14 14.36
N LEU A 324 -18.05 14.00 13.26
CA LEU A 324 -18.28 14.77 12.03
C LEU A 324 -19.48 14.21 11.26
N ASP A 325 -20.38 15.07 10.81
CA ASP A 325 -21.43 14.69 9.85
C ASP A 325 -20.87 14.37 8.45
N ASP A 326 -19.70 14.93 8.12
CA ASP A 326 -18.99 14.71 6.86
C ASP A 326 -17.50 14.56 7.16
N ILE A 327 -16.99 13.34 7.03
CA ILE A 327 -15.62 12.99 7.38
C ILE A 327 -14.58 13.78 6.58
N ARG A 328 -14.93 14.28 5.39
CA ARG A 328 -14.03 15.07 4.54
C ARG A 328 -13.62 16.41 5.16
N LYS A 329 -14.36 16.84 6.20
CA LYS A 329 -14.05 18.05 6.97
C LYS A 329 -12.95 17.83 8.01
N ALA A 330 -12.53 16.60 8.25
CA ALA A 330 -11.52 16.27 9.24
C ALA A 330 -10.24 17.09 9.02
N GLY A 331 -9.91 17.90 10.02
CA GLY A 331 -8.68 18.66 10.08
C GLY A 331 -8.68 19.99 9.33
N LEU A 332 -9.76 20.36 8.61
CA LEU A 332 -9.80 21.61 7.81
C LEU A 332 -9.67 22.89 8.65
N GLU A 333 -9.90 22.81 9.95
CA GLU A 333 -9.74 23.90 10.92
C GLU A 333 -8.30 24.09 11.41
N TYR A 334 -7.41 23.11 11.19
CA TYR A 334 -6.04 23.17 11.68
C TYR A 334 -5.15 23.99 10.74
N ASP A 335 -4.16 24.66 11.35
CA ASP A 335 -3.10 25.35 10.62
C ASP A 335 -2.06 24.34 10.12
N PHE A 336 -2.26 23.85 8.90
CA PHE A 336 -1.35 22.91 8.26
C PHE A 336 0.02 23.51 7.92
N ASP A 337 0.10 24.82 7.66
CA ASP A 337 1.38 25.44 7.35
C ASP A 337 2.27 25.43 8.61
N ALA A 338 1.67 25.72 9.78
CA ALA A 338 2.34 25.58 11.06
C ALA A 338 2.74 24.12 11.37
N PHE A 339 1.90 23.13 11.02
CA PHE A 339 2.26 21.72 11.16
C PHE A 339 3.45 21.34 10.27
N ILE A 340 3.44 21.75 9.00
CA ILE A 340 4.52 21.48 8.05
C ILE A 340 5.84 22.07 8.58
N GLU A 341 5.83 23.31 9.06
CA GLU A 341 7.01 23.95 9.64
C GLU A 341 7.55 23.16 10.85
N ARG A 342 6.67 22.73 11.77
CA ARG A 342 7.06 21.90 12.92
C ARG A 342 7.68 20.58 12.49
N ALA A 343 7.06 19.87 11.54
CA ALA A 343 7.56 18.59 11.04
C ALA A 343 8.95 18.72 10.37
N LEU A 344 9.16 19.75 9.55
CA LEU A 344 10.46 20.03 8.93
C LEU A 344 11.53 20.37 9.97
N ASN A 345 11.16 21.12 11.03
CA ASN A 345 12.06 21.43 12.14
C ASN A 345 12.44 20.18 12.95
N ILE A 346 11.49 19.26 13.16
CA ILE A 346 11.76 17.95 13.77
C ILE A 346 12.76 17.16 12.91
N GLY A 347 12.54 17.09 11.60
CA GLY A 347 13.46 16.45 10.66
C GLY A 347 14.87 17.02 10.72
N SER A 348 14.99 18.35 10.72
CA SER A 348 16.29 19.03 10.84
C SER A 348 16.98 18.74 12.18
N SER A 349 16.22 18.76 13.28
CA SER A 349 16.71 18.45 14.62
C SER A 349 17.21 17.00 14.73
N ALA A 350 16.54 16.07 14.07
CA ALA A 350 16.93 14.67 14.01
C ALA A 350 18.28 14.50 13.29
N VAL A 351 18.50 15.21 12.17
CA VAL A 351 19.80 15.21 11.46
C VAL A 351 20.91 15.76 12.35
N ASP A 352 20.66 16.86 13.06
CA ASP A 352 21.67 17.48 13.90
C ASP A 352 22.03 16.62 15.11
N LYS A 353 21.04 15.92 15.69
CA LYS A 353 21.29 14.93 16.74
C LYS A 353 22.19 13.80 16.26
N LEU A 354 21.92 13.24 15.07
CA LEU A 354 22.79 12.22 14.50
C LEU A 354 24.22 12.71 14.33
N LYS A 355 24.42 13.92 13.81
CA LYS A 355 25.78 14.48 13.64
C LYS A 355 26.55 14.57 14.96
N GLN A 356 25.86 14.94 16.04
CA GLN A 356 26.47 15.04 17.37
C GLN A 356 26.87 13.66 17.92
N ASP A 357 26.08 12.61 17.65
CA ASP A 357 26.38 11.24 18.09
C ASP A 357 27.60 10.62 17.35
N PHE A 358 28.01 11.19 16.21
CA PHE A 358 29.16 10.75 15.41
C PHE A 358 30.44 11.62 15.55
N THR A 359 30.40 12.68 16.36
CA THR A 359 31.57 13.52 16.73
C THR A 359 31.99 13.25 18.16
#